data_AF-A0A8T3RXF7-F1
#
_entry.id   AF-A0A8T3RXF7-F1
#
_cell.length_a   1.000
_cell.length_b   1.000
_cell.length_c   1.000
_cell.angle_alpha   90.00
_cell.angle_beta   90.00
_cell.angle_gamma   90.00
#
_symmetry.space_group_name_H-M   'P 1'
#
loop_
_entity.id
_entity.type
_entity.pdbx_description
1 polymer ?
#
loop_
_entity_poly.entity_id
_entity_poly.type
_entity_poly.pdbx_seq_one_letter_code
_entity_poly.pdbx_strand_id
1 'polypeptide(L)'
;MPRALLLLPVWLALTGCMPLALGVLNLPARLGDYTLVADEAYADDPRRSLDIYAPENPGSLHPVVVFFYGGRWSSGSKDDYRFVADALTTLGYV
;
A
#
# COMPACT_ATOMS: atom_id res chain seq x y z
N MET A 1 3.97 -4.60 -42.13
CA MET A 1 4.23 -3.86 -40.88
C MET A 1 3.21 -4.05 -39.72
N PRO A 2 2.14 -4.90 -39.75
CA PRO A 2 1.24 -5.05 -38.59
C PRO A 2 1.69 -6.11 -37.56
N ARG A 3 2.64 -7.00 -37.91
CA ARG A 3 3.07 -8.11 -37.04
C ARG A 3 3.85 -7.65 -35.80
N ALA A 4 4.51 -6.50 -35.86
CA ALA A 4 5.23 -5.92 -34.73
C ALA A 4 4.28 -5.36 -33.66
N LEU A 5 3.09 -4.89 -34.06
CA LEU A 5 2.10 -4.31 -33.14
C LEU A 5 1.40 -5.38 -32.28
N LEU A 6 1.26 -6.60 -32.82
CA LEU A 6 0.69 -7.75 -32.10
C LEU A 6 1.62 -8.34 -31.03
N LEU A 7 2.91 -8.01 -31.06
CA LEU A 7 3.89 -8.50 -30.09
C LEU A 7 4.03 -7.55 -28.87
N LEU A 8 3.59 -6.29 -28.98
CA LEU A 8 3.63 -5.30 -27.91
C LEU A 8 2.93 -5.76 -26.60
N PRO A 9 1.69 -6.31 -26.62
CA PRO A 9 1.04 -6.75 -25.38
C PRO A 9 1.72 -7.99 -24.76
N VAL A 10 2.35 -8.84 -25.57
CA VAL A 10 3.11 -10.01 -25.09
C VAL A 10 4.37 -9.56 -24.34
N TRP A 11 5.06 -8.54 -24.84
CA TRP A 11 6.23 -7.96 -24.16
C TRP A 11 5.87 -7.24 -22.85
N LEU A 12 4.72 -6.55 -22.79
CA LEU A 12 4.18 -5.97 -21.56
C LEU A 12 3.85 -7.04 -20.51
N ALA A 13 3.33 -8.20 -20.93
CA ALA A 13 3.02 -9.30 -20.01
C ALA A 13 4.26 -9.98 -19.40
N LEU A 14 5.42 -9.88 -20.05
CA LEU A 14 6.68 -10.51 -19.62
C LEU A 14 7.51 -9.65 -18.64
N THR A 15 7.10 -8.42 -18.32
CA THR A 15 7.81 -7.51 -17.39
C THR A 15 7.10 -7.29 -16.05
N GLY A 16 6.03 -8.03 -15.75
CA GLY A 16 5.21 -7.89 -14.54
C GLY A 16 5.87 -8.41 -13.25
N CYS A 17 7.00 -7.86 -12.84
CA CYS A 17 7.75 -8.31 -11.67
C CYS A 17 7.23 -7.71 -10.34
N MET A 18 5.95 -7.83 -10.00
CA MET A 18 5.29 -7.47 -8.71
C MET A 18 4.78 -6.03 -8.46
N PRO A 19 5.45 -4.89 -8.76
CA PRO A 19 4.95 -3.55 -8.43
C PRO A 19 3.57 -3.24 -9.01
N LEU A 20 3.30 -3.73 -10.22
CA LEU A 20 2.01 -3.52 -10.88
C LEU A 20 0.87 -4.19 -10.12
N ALA A 21 1.09 -5.38 -9.55
CA ALA A 21 0.06 -6.08 -8.80
C ALA A 21 -0.31 -5.32 -7.51
N LEU A 22 0.69 -4.82 -6.78
CA LEU A 22 0.47 -4.01 -5.56
C LEU A 22 -0.21 -2.69 -5.89
N GLY A 23 0.18 -2.04 -7.00
CA GLY A 23 -0.47 -0.84 -7.49
C GLY A 23 -1.95 -1.04 -7.79
N VAL A 24 -2.33 -2.16 -8.42
CA VAL A 24 -3.74 -2.51 -8.69
C VAL A 24 -4.51 -2.75 -7.39
N LEU A 25 -3.93 -3.44 -6.41
CA LEU A 25 -4.56 -3.67 -5.10
C LEU A 25 -4.75 -2.38 -4.30
N ASN A 26 -3.82 -1.43 -4.42
CA ASN A 26 -3.93 -0.15 -3.73
C ASN A 26 -4.99 0.77 -4.33
N LEU A 27 -5.42 0.56 -5.58
CA LEU A 27 -6.33 1.48 -6.25
C LEU A 27 -7.69 1.62 -5.53
N PRO A 28 -8.39 0.53 -5.17
CA PRO A 28 -9.61 0.63 -4.36
C PRO A 28 -9.33 1.20 -2.97
N ALA A 29 -8.23 0.77 -2.35
CA ALA A 29 -7.87 1.17 -1.00
C ALA A 29 -7.68 2.70 -0.84
N ARG A 30 -7.38 3.43 -1.91
CA ARG A 30 -7.32 4.91 -1.88
C ARG A 30 -8.68 5.58 -1.64
N LEU A 31 -9.76 4.83 -1.79
CA LEU A 31 -11.14 5.26 -1.59
C LEU A 31 -11.74 4.65 -0.31
N GLY A 32 -10.92 4.00 0.53
CA GLY A 32 -11.37 3.38 1.76
C GLY A 32 -11.87 4.39 2.80
N ASP A 33 -12.81 3.95 3.63
CA ASP A 33 -13.42 4.75 4.69
C ASP A 33 -12.51 4.75 5.94
N TYR A 34 -11.40 5.48 5.86
CA TYR A 34 -10.45 5.68 6.95
C TYR A 34 -9.84 7.08 6.92
N THR A 35 -9.35 7.52 8.06
CA THR A 35 -8.47 8.69 8.18
C THR A 35 -7.02 8.29 8.06
N LEU A 36 -6.20 9.13 7.42
CA LEU A 36 -4.76 8.89 7.21
C LEU A 36 -3.94 10.06 7.77
N VAL A 37 -3.01 9.75 8.67
CA VAL A 37 -1.86 10.60 8.99
C VAL A 37 -0.65 10.02 8.30
N ALA A 38 -0.20 10.65 7.22
CA ALA A 38 0.91 10.16 6.43
C ALA A 38 2.26 10.70 6.93
N ASP A 39 3.30 9.88 6.77
CA ASP A 39 4.70 10.27 6.99
C ASP A 39 5.01 10.82 8.40
N GLU A 40 4.32 10.30 9.43
CA GLU A 40 4.58 10.64 10.82
C GLU A 40 5.97 10.13 11.23
N ALA A 41 6.87 11.05 11.58
CA ALA A 41 8.25 10.73 11.91
C ALA A 41 8.36 10.10 13.30
N TYR A 42 9.09 8.99 13.40
CA TYR A 42 9.41 8.34 14.69
C TYR A 42 10.91 8.41 15.04
N ALA A 43 11.75 8.82 14.10
CA ALA A 43 13.16 9.08 14.31
C ALA A 43 13.73 9.97 13.22
N ASP A 44 14.95 10.48 13.43
CA ASP A 44 15.67 11.27 12.43
C ASP A 44 16.08 10.37 11.25
N ASP A 45 15.39 10.49 10.13
CA ASP A 45 15.73 10.05 8.76
C ASP A 45 14.43 10.06 7.92
N PRO A 46 14.44 10.44 6.63
CA PRO A 46 13.22 10.49 5.82
C PRO A 46 12.47 9.16 5.67
N ARG A 47 13.15 8.01 5.82
CA ARG A 47 12.54 6.67 5.80
C ARG A 47 12.05 6.22 7.18
N ARG A 48 12.39 6.94 8.25
CA ARG A 48 11.98 6.64 9.62
C ARG A 48 10.67 7.34 9.97
N SER A 49 9.69 7.11 9.10
CA SER A 49 8.31 7.55 9.25
C SER A 49 7.34 6.38 9.09
N LEU A 50 6.11 6.56 9.55
CA LEU A 50 5.01 5.63 9.39
C LEU A 50 3.75 6.34 8.91
N ASP A 51 2.82 5.57 8.38
CA ASP A 51 1.47 6.05 8.11
C ASP A 51 0.53 5.48 9.19
N ILE A 52 -0.34 6.31 9.74
CA ILE A 52 -1.39 5.90 10.68
C ILE A 52 -2.71 5.92 9.93
N TYR A 53 -3.36 4.77 9.86
CA TYR A 53 -4.68 4.61 9.27
C TYR A 53 -5.67 4.32 10.39
N ALA A 54 -6.75 5.11 10.53
CA ALA A 54 -7.72 4.92 11.59
C ALA A 54 -9.15 4.89 11.04
N PRO A 55 -10.02 3.96 11.50
CA PRO A 55 -11.41 3.88 11.07
C PRO A 55 -12.19 5.14 11.45
N GLU A 56 -13.14 5.55 10.63
CA GLU A 56 -13.90 6.80 10.83
C GLU A 56 -14.96 6.73 11.93
N ASN A 57 -15.19 5.58 12.56
CA ASN A 57 -16.26 5.41 13.55
C ASN A 57 -15.85 5.97 14.93
N PRO A 58 -16.46 7.06 15.42
CA PRO A 58 -16.16 7.61 16.72
C PRO A 58 -16.78 6.76 17.84
N GLY A 59 -15.96 6.22 18.76
CA GLY A 59 -16.49 5.71 20.04
C GLY A 59 -15.86 4.44 20.62
N SER A 60 -14.85 3.84 19.99
CA SER A 60 -14.15 2.67 20.53
C SER A 60 -12.66 2.91 20.72
N LEU A 61 -12.10 2.33 21.79
CA LEU A 61 -10.66 2.05 21.81
C LEU A 61 -10.39 1.02 20.71
N HIS A 62 -9.66 1.44 19.69
CA HIS A 62 -9.25 0.55 18.60
C HIS A 62 -7.95 -0.17 18.98
N PRO A 63 -7.89 -1.51 18.87
CA PRO A 63 -6.62 -2.22 18.96
C PRO A 63 -5.68 -1.78 17.84
N VAL A 64 -4.39 -1.68 18.16
CA VAL A 64 -3.36 -1.20 17.23
C VAL A 64 -2.60 -2.37 16.61
N VAL A 65 -2.46 -2.38 15.30
CA VAL A 65 -1.68 -3.33 14.51
C VAL A 65 -0.53 -2.59 13.83
N VAL A 66 0.70 -2.95 14.18
CA VAL A 66 1.89 -2.42 13.49
C VAL A 66 2.29 -3.38 12.37
N PHE A 67 2.15 -2.92 11.13
CA PHE A 67 2.54 -3.69 9.95
C PHE A 67 3.95 -3.29 9.46
N PHE A 68 4.82 -4.28 9.27
CA PHE A 68 6.15 -4.10 8.68
C PHE A 68 6.20 -4.69 7.28
N TYR A 69 6.57 -3.87 6.28
CA TYR A 69 6.69 -4.31 4.89
C TYR A 69 7.96 -5.13 4.61
N GLY A 70 7.93 -5.91 3.53
CA GLY A 70 9.05 -6.76 3.10
C GLY A 70 10.11 -6.04 2.26
N GLY A 71 10.82 -6.78 1.39
CA GLY A 71 11.84 -6.20 0.50
C GLY A 71 13.28 -6.53 0.89
N ARG A 72 13.49 -7.60 1.66
CA ARG A 72 14.83 -8.15 1.99
C ARG A 72 15.80 -7.13 2.59
N TRP A 73 15.27 -6.14 3.31
CA TRP A 73 16.05 -5.06 3.93
C TRP A 73 16.85 -4.19 2.95
N SER A 74 16.61 -4.30 1.64
CA SER A 74 17.32 -3.54 0.61
C SER A 74 16.39 -2.73 -0.29
N SER A 75 15.09 -3.00 -0.23
CA SER A 75 14.06 -2.28 -0.99
C SER A 75 12.71 -2.29 -0.27
N GLY A 76 11.70 -1.64 -0.85
CA GLY A 76 10.33 -1.56 -0.35
C GLY A 76 9.92 -0.16 0.12
N SER A 77 8.61 0.09 0.10
CA SER A 77 7.97 1.30 0.65
C SER A 77 6.70 0.94 1.43
N LYS A 78 6.36 1.74 2.44
CA LYS A 78 5.05 1.66 3.13
C LYS A 78 3.89 1.93 2.16
N ASP A 79 4.13 2.74 1.13
CA ASP A 79 3.10 3.14 0.16
C ASP A 79 2.60 1.97 -0.71
N ASP A 80 3.37 0.88 -0.79
CA ASP A 80 3.01 -0.31 -1.55
C ASP A 80 1.90 -1.13 -0.88
N TYR A 81 1.57 -0.85 0.39
CA TYR A 81 0.73 -1.71 1.23
C TYR A 81 -0.54 -1.05 1.77
N ARG A 82 -1.03 0.03 1.14
CA ARG A 82 -2.28 0.70 1.55
C ARG A 82 -3.49 -0.23 1.60
N PHE A 83 -3.56 -1.22 0.71
CA PHE A 83 -4.62 -2.25 0.74
C PHE A 83 -4.67 -3.07 2.03
N VAL A 84 -3.54 -3.22 2.72
CA VAL A 84 -3.48 -3.87 4.04
C VAL A 84 -4.13 -2.99 5.08
N ALA A 85 -3.83 -1.69 5.06
CA ALA A 85 -4.42 -0.73 5.99
C ALA A 85 -5.94 -0.65 5.82
N ASP A 86 -6.43 -0.54 4.58
CA ASP A 86 -7.87 -0.52 4.27
C ASP A 86 -8.63 -1.75 4.81
N ALA A 87 -8.03 -2.95 4.67
CA ALA A 87 -8.60 -4.16 5.22
C ALA A 87 -8.62 -4.15 6.76
N LEU A 88 -7.57 -3.65 7.40
CA LEU A 88 -7.48 -3.57 8.87
C LEU A 88 -8.44 -2.52 9.44
N THR A 89 -8.56 -1.35 8.82
CA THR A 89 -9.50 -0.31 9.26
C THR A 89 -10.95 -0.75 9.09
N THR A 90 -11.27 -1.50 8.03
CA THR A 90 -12.61 -2.13 7.85
C THR A 90 -12.94 -3.08 9.01
N LEU A 91 -11.94 -3.72 9.61
CA LEU A 91 -12.10 -4.60 10.78
C LEU A 91 -12.05 -3.84 12.11
N GLY A 92 -11.87 -2.52 12.09
CA GLY A 92 -11.83 -1.66 13.28
C GLY A 92 -10.48 -1.59 13.98
N TYR A 93 -9.38 -1.94 13.31
CA TYR A 93 -8.02 -1.72 13.80
C TYR A 93 -7.49 -0.34 13.40
N VAL A 94 -6.55 0.17 14.20
CA VAL A 94 -5.62 1.23 13.81
C VAL A 94 -4.30 0.59 13.37
#